data_AF-A0A7V8Z403-F1
#
_entry.id   AF-A0A7V8Z403-F1
#
_cell.length_a   1.000
_cell.length_b   1.000
_cell.length_c   1.000
_cell.angle_alpha   90.00
_cell.angle_beta   90.00
_cell.angle_gamma   90.00
#
_symmetry.space_group_name_H-M   'P 1'
#
loop_
_entity.id
_entity.type
_entity.pdbx_description
1 polymer ?
#
loop_
_entity_poly.entity_id
_entity_poly.type
_entity_poly.pdbx_seq_one_letter_code
_entity_poly.pdbx_strand_id
1 'polypeptide(L)'
;ANFTKPTATATSLLKHTEAVTLFHEFGHILHFCLTTVAEARFSGYDTEWDFVEAPSQIMENWMWEPAILERFARHHETGEPIPADLVARLVVARDLNVGLHKMRQVSLGKLDLGMHAVDHEVDLMEVNRSTYGYTLLPFHDGTFFPASFGHLMGGYDAGYYGYLWSEVYGADMFSEFERLGVTSPEVGMRYRNEVLATGGSRDAIDHLRAFLGREPSSEAFLRRLGLDGGELDAMEQAAVDLQGGAGDVGGGVR
;
A
#
# COMPACT_ATOMS: atom_id res chain seq x y z
N ALA A 1 6.03 11.36 -11.96
CA ALA A 1 5.32 12.26 -11.02
C ALA A 1 4.79 13.50 -11.73
N ASN A 2 3.69 14.08 -11.23
CA ASN A 2 3.03 15.27 -11.81
C ASN A 2 2.94 16.42 -10.79
N PHE A 3 4.09 16.86 -10.26
CA PHE A 3 4.15 17.97 -9.30
C PHE A 3 3.99 19.32 -9.99
N THR A 4 3.47 20.31 -9.26
CA THR A 4 3.36 21.68 -9.76
C THR A 4 4.74 22.20 -10.17
N LYS A 5 4.92 22.58 -11.44
CA LYS A 5 6.21 23.10 -11.92
C LYS A 5 6.51 24.46 -11.26
N PRO A 6 7.72 24.69 -10.71
CA PRO A 6 8.08 26.01 -10.21
C PRO A 6 8.09 27.04 -11.35
N THR A 7 7.78 28.29 -11.04
CA THR A 7 7.87 29.41 -11.97
C THR A 7 8.99 30.37 -11.53
N ALA A 8 9.27 31.39 -12.32
CA ALA A 8 10.23 32.43 -11.94
C ALA A 8 9.85 33.17 -10.65
N THR A 9 8.57 33.16 -10.27
CA THR A 9 8.04 33.91 -9.13
C THR A 9 7.39 33.03 -8.07
N ALA A 10 7.29 31.72 -8.27
CA ALA A 10 6.64 30.79 -7.34
C ALA A 10 7.41 29.48 -7.19
N THR A 11 7.75 29.16 -5.94
CA THR A 11 8.35 27.88 -5.56
C THR A 11 7.34 26.74 -5.70
N SER A 12 7.81 25.57 -6.12
CA SER A 12 7.01 24.34 -6.05
C SER A 12 7.02 23.81 -4.63
N LEU A 13 5.87 23.87 -3.95
CA LEU A 13 5.68 23.32 -2.62
C LEU A 13 4.85 22.04 -2.74
N LEU A 14 5.41 20.93 -2.27
CA LEU A 14 4.73 19.64 -2.29
C LEU A 14 3.78 19.54 -1.10
N LYS A 15 2.58 19.04 -1.35
CA LYS A 15 1.75 18.46 -0.31
C LYS A 15 2.47 17.27 0.31
N HIS A 16 2.15 16.94 1.56
CA HIS A 16 2.72 15.76 2.21
C HIS A 16 2.45 14.47 1.41
N THR A 17 1.25 14.31 0.86
CA THR A 17 0.90 13.18 -0.01
C THR A 17 1.76 13.11 -1.27
N GLU A 18 2.15 14.25 -1.86
CA GLU A 18 3.04 14.27 -3.03
C GLU A 18 4.48 13.87 -2.64
N ALA A 19 4.92 14.21 -1.43
CA ALA A 19 6.20 13.77 -0.90
C ALA A 19 6.20 12.26 -0.56
N VAL A 20 5.08 11.72 -0.04
CA VAL A 20 4.88 10.26 0.12
C VAL A 20 4.97 9.57 -1.24
N THR A 21 4.25 10.07 -2.26
CA THR A 21 4.36 9.56 -3.63
C THR A 21 5.78 9.65 -4.17
N LEU A 22 6.52 10.73 -3.90
CA LEU A 22 7.92 10.83 -4.33
C LEU A 22 8.78 9.71 -3.73
N PHE A 23 8.61 9.41 -2.44
CA PHE A 23 9.35 8.33 -1.78
C PHE A 23 8.96 6.95 -2.30
N HIS A 24 7.67 6.73 -2.56
CA HIS A 24 7.17 5.52 -3.23
C HIS A 24 7.88 5.28 -4.56
N GLU A 25 7.83 6.25 -5.47
CA GLU A 25 8.45 6.15 -6.80
C GLU A 25 9.97 6.03 -6.72
N PHE A 26 10.59 6.68 -5.73
CA PHE A 26 12.02 6.53 -5.50
C PHE A 26 12.39 5.12 -5.00
N GLY A 27 11.49 4.43 -4.30
CA GLY A 27 11.65 3.01 -3.97
C GLY A 27 11.77 2.12 -5.21
N HIS A 28 10.91 2.35 -6.22
CA HIS A 28 11.03 1.67 -7.53
C HIS A 28 12.35 1.97 -8.21
N ILE A 29 12.83 3.23 -8.16
CA ILE A 29 14.15 3.61 -8.70
C ILE A 29 15.27 2.85 -7.97
N LEU A 30 15.21 2.76 -6.64
CA LEU A 30 16.19 2.00 -5.87
C LEU A 30 16.16 0.52 -6.23
N HIS A 31 14.97 -0.08 -6.36
CA HIS A 31 14.80 -1.48 -6.76
C HIS A 31 15.39 -1.74 -8.15
N PHE A 32 15.14 -0.84 -9.09
CA PHE A 32 15.69 -0.93 -10.43
C PHE A 32 17.23 -0.78 -10.46
N CYS A 33 17.76 0.24 -9.78
CA CYS A 33 19.17 0.63 -9.89
C CYS A 33 20.12 -0.19 -9.01
N LEU A 34 19.63 -0.81 -7.93
CA LEU A 34 20.48 -1.53 -6.97
C LEU A 34 20.54 -3.05 -7.23
N THR A 35 19.79 -3.55 -8.20
CA THR A 35 19.87 -4.94 -8.66
C THR A 35 21.31 -5.32 -9.05
N THR A 36 21.68 -6.57 -8.79
CA THR A 36 22.97 -7.16 -9.16
C THR A 36 22.81 -8.39 -10.06
N VAL A 37 21.57 -8.71 -10.43
CA VAL A 37 21.23 -9.84 -11.28
C VAL A 37 21.67 -9.57 -12.72
N ALA A 38 22.39 -10.52 -13.30
CA ALA A 38 22.95 -10.39 -14.64
C ALA A 38 21.92 -10.68 -15.75
N GLU A 39 20.97 -11.56 -15.46
CA GLU A 39 19.90 -11.96 -16.36
C GLU A 39 18.85 -10.85 -16.46
N ALA A 40 18.74 -10.24 -17.64
CA ALA A 40 17.81 -9.12 -17.88
C ALA A 40 16.36 -9.43 -17.47
N ARG A 41 15.91 -10.68 -17.61
CA ARG A 41 14.55 -11.12 -17.22
C ARG A 41 14.26 -10.98 -15.72
N PHE A 42 15.29 -10.99 -14.89
CA PHE A 42 15.18 -10.98 -13.43
C PHE A 42 15.81 -9.72 -12.83
N SER A 43 16.20 -8.75 -13.67
CA SER A 43 16.90 -7.55 -13.26
C SER A 43 15.92 -6.45 -12.86
N GLY A 44 16.33 -5.61 -11.91
CA GLY A 44 15.55 -4.48 -11.44
C GLY A 44 14.32 -4.92 -10.64
N TYR A 45 13.17 -4.31 -10.94
CA TYR A 45 11.90 -4.59 -10.25
C TYR A 45 11.08 -5.72 -10.88
N ASP A 46 11.60 -6.44 -11.88
CA ASP A 46 10.92 -7.57 -12.57
C ASP A 46 10.73 -8.77 -11.62
N THR A 47 9.80 -8.61 -10.67
CA THR A 47 9.43 -9.53 -9.59
C THR A 47 7.96 -9.92 -9.73
N GLU A 48 7.43 -10.72 -8.82
CA GLU A 48 6.00 -11.04 -8.75
C GLU A 48 5.16 -9.77 -8.60
N TRP A 49 4.00 -9.77 -9.27
CA TRP A 49 3.15 -8.58 -9.38
C TRP A 49 2.59 -8.11 -8.03
N ASP A 50 2.38 -9.03 -7.11
CA ASP A 50 1.93 -8.78 -5.75
C ASP A 50 3.08 -8.47 -4.77
N PHE A 51 4.33 -8.47 -5.24
CA PHE A 51 5.51 -8.09 -4.47
C PHE A 51 6.17 -6.79 -4.94
N VAL A 52 6.05 -6.44 -6.23
CA VAL A 52 6.76 -5.30 -6.83
C VAL A 52 6.51 -3.97 -6.11
N GLU A 53 5.35 -3.81 -5.48
CA GLU A 53 4.99 -2.61 -4.71
C GLU A 53 5.48 -2.64 -3.25
N ALA A 54 5.94 -3.78 -2.73
CA ALA A 54 6.41 -3.85 -1.34
C ALA A 54 7.69 -3.00 -1.13
N PRO A 55 8.67 -3.01 -2.06
CA PRO A 55 9.84 -2.13 -2.00
C PRO A 55 9.56 -0.63 -2.18
N SER A 56 8.48 -0.24 -2.86
CA SER A 56 8.06 1.16 -2.97
C SER A 56 7.28 1.59 -1.73
N GLN A 57 6.33 0.79 -1.26
CA GLN A 57 5.48 1.10 -0.11
C GLN A 57 6.23 1.10 1.21
N ILE A 58 7.29 0.29 1.38
CA ILE A 58 8.14 0.40 2.56
C ILE A 58 8.73 1.82 2.66
N MET A 59 9.13 2.44 1.54
CA MET A 59 9.76 3.78 1.50
C MET A 59 8.81 4.89 1.94
N GLU A 60 7.51 4.72 1.79
CA GLU A 60 6.49 5.69 2.22
C GLU A 60 6.54 5.96 3.72
N ASN A 61 6.96 4.97 4.52
CA ASN A 61 7.00 5.09 5.98
C ASN A 61 7.97 6.17 6.47
N TRP A 62 9.08 6.41 5.76
CA TRP A 62 10.04 7.46 6.12
C TRP A 62 9.44 8.87 6.09
N MET A 63 8.37 9.09 5.32
CA MET A 63 7.67 10.37 5.27
C MET A 63 6.77 10.62 6.49
N TRP A 64 6.63 9.63 7.37
CA TRP A 64 5.89 9.72 8.62
C TRP A 64 6.81 9.71 9.86
N GLU A 65 8.12 9.61 9.67
CA GLU A 65 9.10 9.59 10.75
C GLU A 65 9.55 11.02 11.12
N PRO A 66 9.30 11.51 12.36
CA PRO A 66 9.68 12.86 12.77
C PRO A 66 11.16 13.17 12.54
N ALA A 67 12.05 12.23 12.91
CA ALA A 67 13.49 12.35 12.75
C ALA A 67 13.97 12.41 11.29
N ILE A 68 13.11 12.04 10.33
CA ILE A 68 13.38 12.14 8.89
C ILE A 68 12.86 13.46 8.35
N LEU A 69 11.62 13.83 8.69
CA LEU A 69 11.04 15.11 8.30
C LEU A 69 11.89 16.30 8.77
N GLU A 70 12.42 16.24 9.99
CA GLU A 70 13.31 17.26 10.55
C GLU A 70 14.61 17.47 9.74
N ARG A 71 15.04 16.50 8.92
CA ARG A 71 16.28 16.60 8.14
C ARG A 71 16.16 17.51 6.93
N PHE A 72 14.98 17.58 6.30
CA PHE A 72 14.82 18.28 5.04
C PHE A 72 13.64 19.26 5.01
N ALA A 73 12.62 19.09 5.86
CA ALA A 73 11.47 19.97 5.86
C ALA A 73 11.86 21.34 6.46
N ARG A 74 11.90 22.35 5.59
CA ARG A 74 12.31 23.72 5.89
C ARG A 74 11.31 24.68 5.27
N HIS A 75 10.98 25.77 5.96
CA HIS A 75 10.17 26.84 5.38
C HIS A 75 10.91 27.46 4.20
N HIS A 76 10.24 27.60 3.04
CA HIS A 76 10.94 27.93 1.79
C HIS A 76 11.49 29.36 1.76
N GLU A 77 10.98 30.29 2.58
CA GLU A 77 11.47 31.68 2.64
C GLU A 77 12.48 31.90 3.76
N THR A 78 12.23 31.31 4.94
CA THR A 78 13.00 31.60 6.16
C THR A 78 14.08 30.55 6.42
N GLY A 79 13.96 29.37 5.82
CA GLY A 79 14.86 28.24 6.09
C GLY A 79 14.67 27.63 7.48
N GLU A 80 13.66 28.05 8.24
CA GLU A 80 13.39 27.49 9.57
C GLU A 80 12.93 26.03 9.47
N PRO A 81 13.33 25.15 10.41
CA PRO A 81 12.86 23.77 10.44
C PRO A 81 11.35 23.70 10.66
N ILE A 82 10.74 22.62 10.14
CA ILE A 82 9.34 22.32 10.44
C ILE A 82 9.11 22.28 11.96
N PRO A 83 8.08 22.97 12.49
CA PRO A 83 7.79 22.94 13.93
C PRO A 83 7.46 21.52 14.40
N ALA A 84 8.01 21.12 15.55
CA ALA A 84 7.81 19.79 16.12
C ALA A 84 6.33 19.50 16.44
N ASP A 85 5.56 20.51 16.86
CA ASP A 85 4.11 20.37 17.10
C ASP A 85 3.34 20.10 15.81
N LEU A 86 3.77 20.68 14.68
CA LEU A 86 3.17 20.43 13.37
C LEU A 86 3.49 19.01 12.89
N VAL A 87 4.72 18.53 13.08
CA VAL A 87 5.11 17.15 12.80
C VAL A 87 4.27 16.16 13.63
N ALA A 88 4.13 16.41 14.93
CA ALA A 88 3.32 15.54 15.79
C ALA A 88 1.85 15.46 15.32
N ARG A 89 1.24 16.60 14.96
CA ARG A 89 -0.13 16.63 14.41
C ARG A 89 -0.24 15.92 13.06
N LEU A 90 0.77 16.07 12.20
CA LEU A 90 0.84 15.38 10.90
C LEU A 90 0.85 13.86 11.08
N VAL A 91 1.70 13.35 11.98
CA VAL A 91 1.82 11.92 12.26
C VAL A 91 0.53 11.36 12.84
N VAL A 92 -0.11 12.05 13.80
CA VAL A 92 -1.42 11.64 14.33
C VAL A 92 -2.51 11.63 13.25
N ALA A 93 -2.43 12.54 12.27
CA ALA A 93 -3.39 12.61 11.17
C ALA A 93 -3.19 11.52 10.10
N ARG A 94 -2.08 10.76 10.12
CA ARG A 94 -1.79 9.66 9.19
C ARG A 94 -2.96 8.69 9.08
N ASP A 95 -3.52 8.32 10.21
CA ASP A 95 -4.50 7.23 10.31
C ASP A 95 -5.94 7.72 10.25
N LEU A 96 -6.16 9.03 10.07
CA LEU A 96 -7.49 9.59 9.90
C LEU A 96 -8.15 8.97 8.66
N ASN A 97 -9.28 8.29 8.85
CA ASN A 97 -10.01 7.56 7.80
C ASN A 97 -9.26 6.38 7.16
N VAL A 98 -8.21 5.84 7.80
CA VAL A 98 -7.43 4.73 7.24
C VAL A 98 -8.32 3.53 6.89
N GLY A 99 -9.29 3.18 7.73
CA GLY A 99 -10.25 2.11 7.45
C GLY A 99 -11.08 2.36 6.18
N LEU A 100 -11.62 3.57 6.00
CA LEU A 100 -12.34 3.94 4.77
C LEU A 100 -11.44 3.85 3.53
N HIS A 101 -10.18 4.28 3.67
CA HIS A 101 -9.20 4.18 2.59
C HIS A 101 -8.90 2.72 2.23
N LYS A 102 -8.67 1.84 3.22
CA LYS A 102 -8.45 0.40 2.97
C LYS A 102 -9.66 -0.26 2.37
N MET A 103 -10.86 0.03 2.85
CA MET A 103 -12.09 -0.51 2.26
C MET A 103 -12.30 -0.02 0.83
N ARG A 104 -11.89 1.21 0.49
CA ARG A 104 -11.87 1.67 -0.91
C ARG A 104 -10.87 0.86 -1.74
N GLN A 105 -9.66 0.60 -1.25
CA GLN A 105 -8.68 -0.25 -1.93
C GLN A 105 -9.21 -1.68 -2.16
N VAL A 106 -9.86 -2.27 -1.15
CA VAL A 106 -10.55 -3.57 -1.28
C VAL A 106 -11.62 -3.50 -2.36
N SER A 107 -12.46 -2.45 -2.38
CA SER A 107 -13.49 -2.30 -3.42
C SER A 107 -12.91 -2.24 -4.84
N LEU A 108 -11.73 -1.60 -5.01
CA LEU A 108 -11.05 -1.49 -6.30
C LEU A 108 -10.45 -2.83 -6.73
N GLY A 109 -9.83 -3.57 -5.81
CA GLY A 109 -9.36 -4.93 -6.10
C GLY A 109 -10.51 -5.90 -6.43
N LYS A 110 -11.65 -5.77 -5.74
CA LYS A 110 -12.86 -6.53 -6.05
C LYS A 110 -13.48 -6.14 -7.38
N LEU A 111 -13.37 -4.88 -7.79
CA LEU A 111 -13.83 -4.41 -9.09
C LEU A 111 -13.01 -5.05 -10.21
N ASP A 112 -11.69 -4.96 -10.09
CA ASP A 112 -10.74 -5.57 -11.02
C ASP A 112 -10.95 -7.09 -11.13
N LEU A 113 -10.97 -7.81 -10.01
CA LEU A 113 -11.21 -9.26 -10.02
C LEU A 113 -12.61 -9.62 -10.51
N GLY A 114 -13.63 -8.83 -10.22
CA GLY A 114 -14.99 -9.06 -10.71
C GLY A 114 -15.10 -8.93 -12.24
N MET A 115 -14.19 -8.20 -12.88
CA MET A 115 -14.09 -8.09 -14.33
C MET A 115 -13.25 -9.22 -14.96
N HIS A 116 -12.22 -9.70 -14.26
CA HIS A 116 -11.19 -10.56 -14.85
C HIS A 116 -11.18 -12.02 -14.35
N ALA A 117 -11.89 -12.35 -13.27
CA ALA A 117 -11.92 -13.70 -12.69
C ALA A 117 -13.04 -14.60 -13.27
N VAL A 118 -13.72 -14.14 -14.32
CA VAL A 118 -14.85 -14.81 -14.96
C VAL A 118 -14.54 -15.15 -16.42
N ASP A 119 -15.16 -16.20 -16.93
CA ASP A 119 -15.00 -16.71 -18.29
C ASP A 119 -16.10 -16.26 -19.26
N HIS A 120 -16.93 -15.31 -18.84
CA HIS A 120 -18.06 -14.76 -19.59
C HIS A 120 -18.10 -13.23 -19.51
N GLU A 121 -18.84 -12.60 -20.42
CA GLU A 121 -19.05 -11.15 -20.39
C GLU A 121 -19.86 -10.73 -19.14
N VAL A 122 -19.43 -9.65 -18.50
CA VAL A 122 -20.10 -9.06 -17.33
C VAL A 122 -20.57 -7.64 -17.61
N ASP A 123 -21.65 -7.24 -16.94
CA ASP A 123 -22.04 -5.83 -16.89
C ASP A 123 -21.07 -5.10 -15.94
N LEU A 124 -20.15 -4.31 -16.52
CA LEU A 124 -19.15 -3.56 -15.78
C LEU A 124 -19.77 -2.58 -14.76
N MET A 125 -20.97 -2.06 -15.02
CA MET A 125 -21.66 -1.20 -14.06
C MET A 125 -22.30 -1.96 -12.93
N GLU A 126 -22.79 -3.17 -13.18
CA GLU A 126 -23.25 -4.05 -12.12
C GLU A 126 -22.10 -4.46 -11.21
N VAL A 127 -20.97 -4.89 -11.78
CA VAL A 127 -19.75 -5.20 -11.02
C VAL A 127 -19.31 -3.99 -10.21
N ASN A 128 -19.16 -2.81 -10.83
CA ASN A 128 -18.80 -1.57 -10.15
C ASN A 128 -19.76 -1.25 -9.00
N ARG A 129 -21.07 -1.28 -9.23
CA ARG A 129 -22.07 -1.00 -8.20
C ARG A 129 -21.95 -1.99 -7.02
N SER A 130 -21.74 -3.28 -7.29
CA SER A 130 -21.59 -4.29 -6.23
C SER A 130 -20.42 -3.99 -5.29
N THR A 131 -19.34 -3.40 -5.81
CA THR A 131 -18.13 -3.11 -5.01
C THR A 131 -18.31 -2.00 -3.99
N TYR A 132 -19.31 -1.14 -4.16
CA TYR A 132 -19.61 -0.10 -3.17
C TYR A 132 -20.14 -0.69 -1.86
N GLY A 133 -20.63 -1.92 -1.86
CA GLY A 133 -21.00 -2.66 -0.64
C GLY A 133 -19.83 -2.97 0.29
N TYR A 134 -18.59 -2.94 -0.21
CA TYR A 134 -17.39 -3.00 0.64
C TYR A 134 -17.06 -1.64 1.27
N THR A 135 -17.67 -0.55 0.80
CA THR A 135 -17.39 0.81 1.28
C THR A 135 -18.55 1.35 2.11
N LEU A 136 -18.32 2.40 2.89
CA LEU A 136 -19.40 3.18 3.53
C LEU A 136 -19.86 4.36 2.64
N LEU A 137 -19.47 4.37 1.37
CA LEU A 137 -19.76 5.44 0.43
C LEU A 137 -20.96 5.08 -0.45
N PRO A 138 -21.83 6.05 -0.78
CA PRO A 138 -22.91 5.80 -1.70
C PRO A 138 -22.38 5.61 -3.13
N PHE A 139 -23.04 4.72 -3.87
CA PHE A 139 -22.88 4.65 -5.31
C PHE A 139 -23.55 5.86 -5.98
N HIS A 140 -22.91 6.44 -6.99
CA HIS A 140 -23.45 7.60 -7.72
C HIS A 140 -23.88 7.19 -9.13
N ASP A 141 -25.20 7.15 -9.36
CA ASP A 141 -25.77 6.89 -10.68
C ASP A 141 -25.36 7.96 -11.72
N GLY A 142 -25.29 7.54 -12.98
CA GLY A 142 -24.81 8.39 -14.08
C GLY A 142 -23.28 8.48 -14.19
N THR A 143 -22.53 7.80 -13.31
CA THR A 143 -21.07 7.67 -13.41
C THR A 143 -20.67 6.33 -14.04
N PHE A 144 -19.49 6.28 -14.63
CA PHE A 144 -18.87 5.07 -15.16
C PHE A 144 -17.40 5.01 -14.72
N PHE A 145 -17.19 4.73 -13.43
CA PHE A 145 -15.84 4.70 -12.83
C PHE A 145 -14.85 3.74 -13.53
N PRO A 146 -15.25 2.56 -14.04
CA PRO A 146 -14.30 1.66 -14.72
C PRO A 146 -13.55 2.32 -15.88
N ALA A 147 -14.16 3.24 -16.62
CA ALA A 147 -13.49 3.93 -17.73
C ALA A 147 -12.42 4.94 -17.29
N SER A 148 -12.40 5.36 -16.02
CA SER A 148 -11.36 6.23 -15.47
C SER A 148 -10.36 5.47 -14.59
N PHE A 149 -10.51 4.15 -14.46
CA PHE A 149 -9.61 3.34 -13.65
C PHE A 149 -8.42 2.87 -14.50
N GLY A 150 -7.43 3.74 -14.66
CA GLY A 150 -6.30 3.53 -15.58
C GLY A 150 -5.49 2.25 -15.33
N HIS A 151 -5.45 1.76 -14.08
CA HIS A 151 -4.77 0.52 -13.71
C HIS A 151 -5.26 -0.70 -14.51
N LEU A 152 -6.56 -0.76 -14.83
CA LEU A 152 -7.13 -1.84 -15.63
C LEU A 152 -6.52 -1.96 -17.04
N MET A 153 -5.91 -0.88 -17.55
CA MET A 153 -5.26 -0.84 -18.88
C MET A 153 -3.76 -0.57 -18.77
N GLY A 154 -3.22 -0.55 -17.55
CA GLY A 154 -1.84 -0.18 -17.23
C GLY A 154 -0.94 -1.36 -16.87
N GLY A 155 -1.39 -2.59 -17.13
CA GLY A 155 -0.71 -3.84 -16.75
C GLY A 155 -1.09 -4.37 -15.37
N TYR A 156 -2.00 -3.71 -14.66
CA TYR A 156 -2.53 -4.15 -13.35
C TYR A 156 -3.87 -4.89 -13.47
N ASP A 157 -4.30 -5.23 -14.68
CA ASP A 157 -5.48 -6.07 -14.92
C ASP A 157 -5.34 -7.42 -14.20
N ALA A 158 -6.37 -7.79 -13.42
CA ALA A 158 -6.37 -8.92 -12.50
C ALA A 158 -5.30 -8.86 -11.39
N GLY A 159 -4.63 -7.72 -11.20
CA GLY A 159 -3.49 -7.54 -10.33
C GLY A 159 -3.63 -6.41 -9.31
N TYR A 160 -4.74 -5.66 -9.29
CA TYR A 160 -4.86 -4.48 -8.41
C TYR A 160 -4.82 -4.83 -6.92
N TYR A 161 -5.22 -6.04 -6.55
CA TYR A 161 -5.10 -6.53 -5.17
C TYR A 161 -3.64 -6.51 -4.66
N GLY A 162 -2.66 -6.54 -5.57
CA GLY A 162 -1.24 -6.47 -5.30
C GLY A 162 -0.86 -5.24 -4.44
N TYR A 163 -1.57 -4.11 -4.56
CA TYR A 163 -1.32 -2.93 -3.73
C TYR A 163 -1.50 -3.18 -2.22
N LEU A 164 -2.60 -3.84 -1.83
CA LEU A 164 -2.83 -4.15 -0.41
C LEU A 164 -1.98 -5.32 0.05
N TRP A 165 -1.74 -6.29 -0.82
CA TRP A 165 -0.89 -7.45 -0.53
C TRP A 165 0.56 -7.03 -0.27
N SER A 166 1.13 -6.22 -1.16
CA SER A 166 2.44 -5.60 -1.00
C SER A 166 2.50 -4.69 0.23
N GLU A 167 1.43 -4.00 0.59
CA GLU A 167 1.45 -3.09 1.74
C GLU A 167 1.61 -3.86 3.04
N VAL A 168 1.01 -5.05 3.13
CA VAL A 168 1.20 -5.97 4.25
C VAL A 168 2.68 -6.33 4.40
N TYR A 169 3.33 -6.71 3.31
CA TYR A 169 4.76 -7.04 3.31
C TYR A 169 5.64 -5.82 3.58
N GLY A 170 5.33 -4.67 3.00
CA GLY A 170 6.03 -3.41 3.25
C GLY A 170 5.96 -2.99 4.72
N ALA A 171 4.81 -3.16 5.37
CA ALA A 171 4.65 -2.91 6.80
C ALA A 171 5.48 -3.87 7.65
N ASP A 172 5.49 -5.17 7.31
CA ASP A 172 6.27 -6.16 8.05
C ASP A 172 7.78 -5.93 7.89
N MET A 173 8.24 -5.60 6.69
CA MET A 173 9.64 -5.23 6.45
C MET A 173 10.02 -3.95 7.19
N PHE A 174 9.15 -2.92 7.21
CA PHE A 174 9.45 -1.69 7.94
C PHE A 174 9.50 -1.91 9.45
N SER A 175 8.81 -2.91 10.00
CA SER A 175 8.87 -3.21 11.43
C SER A 175 10.28 -3.53 11.94
N GLU A 176 11.17 -4.04 11.07
CA GLU A 176 12.59 -4.23 11.40
C GLU A 176 13.34 -2.89 11.54
N PHE A 177 12.98 -1.90 10.73
CA PHE A 177 13.50 -0.53 10.87
C PHE A 177 12.95 0.15 12.12
N GLU A 178 11.69 -0.05 12.48
CA GLU A 178 11.12 0.45 13.75
C GLU A 178 11.87 -0.14 14.95
N ARG A 179 12.17 -1.44 14.91
CA ARG A 179 12.83 -2.18 16.00
C ARG A 179 14.30 -1.84 16.18
N LEU A 180 15.04 -1.69 15.08
CA LEU A 180 16.50 -1.53 15.09
C LEU A 180 16.98 -0.11 14.76
N GLY A 181 16.06 0.78 14.40
CA GLY A 181 16.31 2.17 14.08
C GLY A 181 16.04 2.49 12.61
N VAL A 182 15.19 3.50 12.38
CA VAL A 182 14.69 3.91 11.05
C VAL A 182 15.78 4.41 10.09
N THR A 183 16.97 4.68 10.61
CA THR A 183 18.17 5.01 9.80
C THR A 183 19.34 4.06 10.05
N SER A 184 19.07 2.83 10.49
CA SER A 184 20.08 1.80 10.71
C SER A 184 20.75 1.42 9.39
N PRO A 185 22.08 1.65 9.23
CA PRO A 185 22.80 1.22 8.05
C PRO A 185 22.84 -0.30 7.90
N GLU A 186 22.80 -1.02 9.02
CA GLU A 186 22.78 -2.48 9.05
C GLU A 186 21.50 -3.03 8.42
N VAL A 187 20.34 -2.56 8.88
CA VAL A 187 19.04 -2.97 8.31
C VAL A 187 18.90 -2.48 6.87
N GLY A 188 19.37 -1.27 6.57
CA GLY A 188 19.39 -0.74 5.20
C GLY A 188 20.24 -1.59 4.24
N MET A 189 21.40 -2.08 4.68
CA MET A 189 22.23 -2.96 3.88
C MET A 189 21.59 -4.35 3.71
N ARG A 190 20.95 -4.88 4.76
CA ARG A 190 20.17 -6.12 4.64
C ARG A 190 19.01 -5.98 3.67
N TYR A 191 18.26 -4.88 3.73
CA TYR A 191 17.19 -4.57 2.79
C TYR A 191 17.70 -4.47 1.35
N ARG A 192 18.82 -3.76 1.15
CA ARG A 192 19.48 -3.72 -0.15
C ARG A 192 19.84 -5.11 -0.65
N ASN A 193 20.53 -5.92 0.16
CA ASN A 193 21.09 -7.19 -0.30
C ASN A 193 20.03 -8.26 -0.52
N GLU A 194 19.00 -8.29 0.33
CA GLU A 194 17.98 -9.35 0.30
C GLU A 194 16.72 -8.98 -0.48
N VAL A 195 16.41 -7.69 -0.65
CA VAL A 195 15.21 -7.29 -1.37
C VAL A 195 15.58 -6.70 -2.72
N LEU A 196 16.39 -5.64 -2.73
CA LEU A 196 16.63 -4.86 -3.96
C LEU A 196 17.65 -5.50 -4.91
N ALA A 197 18.75 -6.02 -4.37
CA ALA A 197 19.90 -6.49 -5.16
C ALA A 197 19.61 -7.79 -5.92
N THR A 198 18.62 -8.55 -5.44
CA THR A 198 18.26 -9.87 -5.95
C THR A 198 17.23 -9.84 -7.07
N GLY A 199 16.62 -8.68 -7.38
CA GLY A 199 15.58 -8.56 -8.42
C GLY A 199 14.56 -9.70 -8.38
N GLY A 200 14.15 -10.23 -9.52
CA GLY A 200 13.28 -11.42 -9.63
C GLY A 200 14.02 -12.76 -9.69
N SER A 201 15.23 -12.86 -9.12
CA SER A 201 16.03 -14.11 -9.19
C SER A 201 15.63 -15.20 -8.20
N ARG A 202 14.70 -14.89 -7.29
CA ARG A 202 14.07 -15.84 -6.35
C ARG A 202 12.63 -15.43 -6.09
N ASP A 203 11.87 -16.32 -5.48
CA ASP A 203 10.46 -16.07 -5.19
C ASP A 203 10.30 -14.96 -4.13
N ALA A 204 9.27 -14.12 -4.28
CA ALA A 204 8.90 -13.02 -3.36
C ALA A 204 8.97 -13.42 -1.88
N ILE A 205 8.44 -14.60 -1.56
CA ILE A 205 8.39 -15.12 -0.19
C ILE A 205 9.79 -15.39 0.37
N ASP A 206 10.75 -15.77 -0.47
CA ASP A 206 12.13 -16.04 -0.06
C ASP A 206 12.91 -14.74 0.14
N HIS A 207 12.58 -13.66 -0.59
CA HIS A 207 13.08 -12.32 -0.26
C HIS A 207 12.65 -11.89 1.13
N LEU A 208 11.37 -12.06 1.44
CA LEU A 208 10.80 -11.71 2.75
C LEU A 208 11.44 -12.52 3.87
N ARG A 209 11.54 -13.84 3.72
CA ARG A 209 12.18 -14.72 4.71
C ARG A 209 13.64 -14.34 4.95
N ALA A 210 14.40 -14.08 3.89
CA ALA A 210 15.80 -13.72 4.01
C ALA A 210 16.01 -12.37 4.70
N PHE A 211 15.15 -11.38 4.41
CA PHE A 211 15.22 -10.06 5.04
C PHE A 211 14.73 -10.06 6.50
N LEU A 212 13.61 -10.73 6.76
CA LEU A 212 12.93 -10.76 8.08
C LEU A 212 13.56 -11.77 9.05
N GLY A 213 14.19 -12.83 8.54
CA GLY A 213 14.68 -13.96 9.33
C GLY A 213 13.56 -14.86 9.89
N ARG A 214 12.34 -14.71 9.38
CA ARG A 214 11.12 -15.45 9.74
C ARG A 214 10.11 -15.41 8.58
N GLU A 215 9.02 -16.16 8.68
CA GLU A 215 7.88 -15.98 7.78
C GLU A 215 7.29 -14.56 7.90
N PRO A 216 6.82 -13.96 6.79
CA PRO A 216 6.11 -12.70 6.85
C PRO A 216 4.76 -12.87 7.56
N SER A 217 4.28 -11.79 8.18
CA SER A 217 3.02 -11.75 8.91
C SER A 217 2.27 -10.45 8.65
N SER A 218 0.95 -10.48 8.82
CA SER A 218 0.10 -9.28 8.72
C SER A 218 0.08 -8.44 10.00
N GLU A 219 0.73 -8.89 11.08
CA GLU A 219 0.60 -8.24 12.39
C GLU A 219 1.05 -6.77 12.37
N ALA A 220 2.14 -6.44 11.69
CA ALA A 220 2.62 -5.07 11.58
C ALA A 220 1.62 -4.17 10.85
N PHE A 221 1.02 -4.68 9.78
CA PHE A 221 -0.03 -3.99 9.04
C PHE A 221 -1.28 -3.78 9.90
N LEU A 222 -1.76 -4.82 10.58
CA LEU A 222 -2.97 -4.75 11.40
C LEU A 222 -2.79 -3.82 12.60
N ARG A 223 -1.63 -3.85 13.29
CA ARG A 223 -1.30 -2.88 14.35
C ARG A 223 -1.36 -1.43 13.85
N ARG A 224 -0.92 -1.16 12.62
CA ARG A 224 -1.00 0.18 12.01
C ARG A 224 -2.43 0.61 11.68
N LEU A 225 -3.33 -0.35 11.47
CA LEU A 225 -4.76 -0.08 11.34
C LEU A 225 -5.45 0.10 12.72
N GLY A 226 -4.71 -0.06 13.82
CA GLY A 226 -5.26 -0.05 15.17
C GLY A 226 -5.99 -1.35 15.51
N LEU A 227 -5.72 -2.44 14.80
CA LEU A 227 -6.30 -3.77 15.01
C LEU A 227 -5.22 -4.68 15.62
N ASP A 228 -5.23 -4.88 16.93
CA ASP A 228 -4.35 -5.80 17.63
C ASP A 228 -4.98 -7.19 17.80
N GLY A 229 -4.16 -8.21 18.07
CA GLY A 229 -4.52 -9.63 17.98
C GLY A 229 -5.78 -10.05 18.74
N GLY A 230 -6.14 -9.36 19.83
CA GLY A 230 -7.36 -9.65 20.58
C GLY A 230 -8.65 -9.18 19.91
N GLU A 231 -8.61 -8.13 19.08
CA GLU A 231 -9.77 -7.65 18.33
C GLU A 231 -9.99 -8.44 17.05
N LEU A 232 -8.93 -8.96 16.44
CA LEU A 232 -9.00 -9.77 15.22
C LEU A 232 -9.71 -11.11 15.43
N ASP A 233 -9.38 -11.83 16.51
CA ASP A 233 -10.07 -13.08 16.87
C ASP A 233 -11.58 -12.83 17.09
N ALA A 234 -11.94 -11.69 17.68
CA ALA A 234 -13.33 -11.29 17.88
C ALA A 234 -14.03 -10.89 16.57
N MET A 235 -13.32 -10.24 15.65
CA MET A 235 -13.83 -9.84 14.33
C MET A 235 -13.98 -11.03 13.38
N GLU A 236 -13.04 -11.98 13.38
CA GLU A 236 -13.16 -13.23 12.61
C GLU A 236 -14.38 -14.02 13.06
N GLN A 237 -14.59 -14.15 14.37
CA GLN A 237 -15.78 -14.79 14.91
C GLN A 237 -17.07 -14.07 14.48
N ALA A 238 -17.08 -12.73 14.54
CA ALA A 238 -18.23 -11.94 14.10
C ALA A 238 -18.50 -12.03 12.57
N ALA A 239 -17.46 -12.14 11.74
CA ALA A 239 -17.59 -12.32 10.30
C ALA A 239 -18.14 -13.71 9.94
N VAL A 240 -17.69 -14.75 10.64
CA VAL A 240 -18.24 -16.11 10.53
C VAL A 240 -19.72 -16.14 10.93
N ASP A 241 -20.09 -15.44 12.00
CA ASP A 241 -21.48 -15.35 12.46
C ASP A 241 -22.38 -14.60 11.45
N LEU A 242 -21.87 -13.55 10.82
CA LEU A 242 -22.57 -12.81 9.75
C LEU A 242 -22.75 -13.65 8.48
N GLN A 243 -21.78 -14.49 8.13
CA GLN A 243 -21.88 -15.40 6.98
C GLN A 243 -22.79 -16.62 7.29
N GLY A 244 -22.81 -17.10 8.55
CA GLY A 244 -23.68 -18.18 9.00
C GLY A 244 -25.16 -17.77 9.15
N GLY A 245 -25.44 -16.50 9.39
CA GLY A 245 -26.81 -15.97 9.54
C GLY A 245 -27.63 -15.86 8.23
N ALA A 246 -26.99 -16.01 7.06
CA ALA A 246 -27.69 -16.00 5.77
C ALA A 246 -28.30 -17.37 5.39
N GLY A 247 -28.13 -18.39 6.26
CA GLY A 247 -28.47 -19.78 5.99
C GLY A 247 -29.66 -20.33 6.77
N ASP A 248 -30.69 -19.55 7.12
CA ASP A 248 -32.00 -20.13 7.50
C ASP A 248 -33.15 -19.13 7.35
N VAL A 249 -33.59 -18.90 6.12
CA VAL A 249 -34.95 -18.40 5.84
C VAL A 249 -35.60 -19.32 4.83
N GLY A 250 -35.70 -20.60 5.19
CA GLY A 250 -36.24 -21.64 4.32
C GLY A 250 -36.99 -22.69 5.11
N GLY A 251 -38.11 -22.34 5.75
CA GLY A 251 -38.85 -23.38 6.47
C GLY A 251 -40.12 -22.96 7.21
N GLY A 252 -41.14 -22.53 6.47
CA GLY A 252 -42.52 -22.92 6.74
C GLY A 252 -43.33 -22.09 7.74
N VAL A 253 -44.42 -21.49 7.25
CA VAL A 253 -45.75 -21.62 7.86
C VAL A 253 -46.81 -21.62 6.74
N ARG A 254 -47.58 -22.71 6.71
CA ARG A 254 -48.90 -22.99 6.11
C ARG A 254 -49.50 -22.06 5.06
#